data_AF-A0AAJ1D1B2-F1
#
_entry.id   AF-A0AAJ1D1B2-F1
#
_cell.length_a   1.000
_cell.length_b   1.000
_cell.length_c   1.000
_cell.angle_alpha   90.00
_cell.angle_beta   90.00
_cell.angle_gamma   90.00
#
_symmetry.space_group_name_H-M   'P 1'
#
loop_
_entity.id
_entity.type
_entity.pdbx_description
1 polymer ?
#
loop_
_entity_poly.entity_id
_entity_poly.type
_entity_poly.pdbx_seq_one_letter_code
_entity_poly.pdbx_strand_id
1 'polypeptide(L)'
;MYFTNYTRHRISLNENEVAVTWFFMTGMTLKQIAEWTGLKEKSVSYYKRRVMRKIGVKNSNEYILWFLKNRAIYQGSSAEFSILRRRISASKN
;
A
#
# COMPACT_ATOMS: atom_id res chain seq x y z
N MET A 1 -0.89 -8.61 5.63
CA MET A 1 -1.79 -9.14 4.57
C MET A 1 -0.98 -9.99 3.59
N TYR A 2 -1.48 -11.15 3.17
CA TYR A 2 -0.80 -12.04 2.22
C TYR A 2 -1.43 -11.94 0.82
N PHE A 3 -0.61 -11.99 -0.22
CA PHE A 3 -0.99 -11.89 -1.63
C PHE A 3 -0.30 -13.00 -2.39
N THR A 4 -0.79 -13.36 -3.57
CA THR A 4 -0.13 -14.33 -4.44
C THR A 4 0.39 -13.59 -5.67
N ASN A 5 1.70 -13.66 -5.95
CA ASN A 5 2.26 -13.07 -7.16
C ASN A 5 1.91 -13.90 -8.41
N TYR A 6 2.21 -13.38 -9.61
CA TYR A 6 2.11 -14.09 -10.89
C TYR A 6 2.90 -15.41 -10.91
N THR A 7 3.94 -15.55 -10.09
CA THR A 7 4.71 -16.79 -9.88
C THR A 7 4.12 -17.75 -8.83
N ARG A 8 2.87 -17.55 -8.39
CA ARG A 8 2.22 -18.27 -7.27
C ARG A 8 2.94 -18.13 -5.91
N HIS A 9 3.88 -17.20 -5.77
CA HIS A 9 4.56 -16.93 -4.50
C HIS A 9 3.71 -16.07 -3.56
N ARG A 10 3.64 -16.44 -2.29
CA ARG A 10 2.97 -15.62 -1.26
C ARG A 10 3.81 -14.39 -0.93
N ILE A 11 3.34 -13.21 -1.32
CA ILE A 11 3.87 -11.90 -0.92
C ILE A 11 3.19 -11.49 0.37
N SER A 12 3.94 -11.14 1.42
CA SER A 12 3.37 -10.49 2.60
C SER A 12 3.63 -8.99 2.57
N LEU A 13 2.58 -8.18 2.77
CA LEU A 13 2.69 -6.75 3.03
C LEU A 13 2.36 -6.46 4.49
N ASN A 14 3.17 -5.60 5.12
CA ASN A 14 2.87 -5.03 6.43
C ASN A 14 1.85 -3.88 6.30
N GLU A 15 1.41 -3.33 7.43
CA GLU A 15 0.39 -2.28 7.45
C GLU A 15 0.81 -0.98 6.76
N ASN A 16 2.07 -0.56 6.92
CA ASN A 16 2.59 0.63 6.22
C ASN A 16 2.64 0.42 4.72
N GLU A 17 3.07 -0.75 4.27
CA GLU A 17 3.08 -1.14 2.87
C GLU A 17 1.67 -1.15 2.29
N VAL A 18 0.68 -1.69 3.01
CA VAL A 18 -0.74 -1.70 2.60
C VAL A 18 -1.28 -0.27 2.51
N ALA A 19 -1.10 0.55 3.54
CA ALA A 19 -1.59 1.92 3.57
C ALA A 19 -0.99 2.76 2.44
N VAL A 20 0.34 2.71 2.26
CA VAL A 20 1.03 3.43 1.18
C VAL A 20 0.57 2.95 -0.19
N THR A 21 0.35 1.64 -0.37
CA THR A 21 -0.21 1.11 -1.63
C THR A 21 -1.59 1.70 -1.89
N TRP A 22 -2.49 1.63 -0.92
CA TRP A 22 -3.86 2.09 -1.07
C TRP A 22 -3.93 3.57 -1.46
N PHE A 23 -3.28 4.45 -0.69
CA PHE A 23 -3.29 5.89 -0.97
C PHE A 23 -2.55 6.24 -2.27
N PHE A 24 -1.51 5.49 -2.63
CA PHE A 24 -0.86 5.71 -3.92
C PHE A 24 -1.81 5.38 -5.10
N MET A 25 -2.64 4.36 -4.97
CA MET A 25 -3.59 3.96 -6.02
C MET A 25 -4.78 4.92 -6.16
N THR A 26 -5.04 5.78 -5.18
CA THR A 26 -6.03 6.87 -5.30
C THR A 26 -5.47 8.12 -5.99
N GLY A 27 -4.19 8.09 -6.41
CA GLY A 27 -3.54 9.21 -7.10
C GLY A 27 -2.89 10.23 -6.16
N MET A 28 -2.81 9.95 -4.85
CA MET A 28 -2.16 10.87 -3.90
C MET A 28 -0.64 10.94 -4.14
N THR A 29 -0.09 12.14 -3.98
CA THR A 29 1.36 12.38 -4.00
C THR A 29 2.03 11.80 -2.74
N LEU A 30 3.34 11.54 -2.80
CA LEU A 30 4.09 11.01 -1.64
C LEU A 30 3.98 11.92 -0.40
N LYS A 31 3.94 13.24 -0.62
CA LYS A 31 3.73 14.24 0.43
C LYS A 31 2.34 14.11 1.08
N GLN A 32 1.27 14.03 0.28
CA GLN A 32 -0.08 13.81 0.80
C GLN A 32 -0.17 12.48 1.56
N ILE A 33 0.42 11.42 1.05
CA ILE A 33 0.44 10.13 1.74
C ILE A 33 1.18 10.24 3.08
N ALA A 34 2.30 10.96 3.11
CA ALA A 34 3.07 11.19 4.34
C ALA A 34 2.22 11.90 5.41
N GLU A 35 1.52 12.96 5.03
CA GLU A 35 0.58 13.69 5.89
C GLU A 35 -0.55 12.77 6.38
N TRP A 36 -1.20 12.03 5.48
CA TRP A 36 -2.31 11.13 5.83
C TRP A 36 -1.92 9.93 6.68
N THR A 37 -0.68 9.45 6.55
CA THR A 37 -0.19 8.27 7.28
C THR A 37 0.59 8.61 8.54
N GLY A 38 0.90 9.88 8.79
CA GLY A 38 1.83 10.32 9.84
C GLY A 38 3.27 9.86 9.62
N LEU A 39 3.61 9.43 8.40
CA LEU A 39 4.96 8.96 8.04
C LEU A 39 5.80 10.11 7.48
N LYS A 40 7.13 9.97 7.54
CA LYS A 40 8.02 10.84 6.76
C LYS A 40 7.90 10.50 5.27
N GLU A 41 7.97 11.50 4.40
CA GLU A 41 7.90 11.31 2.94
C GLU A 41 8.97 10.32 2.42
N LYS A 42 10.18 10.37 2.98
CA LYS A 42 11.24 9.39 2.69
C LYS A 42 10.81 7.95 3.03
N SER A 43 10.07 7.76 4.13
CA SER A 43 9.55 6.45 4.53
C SER A 43 8.46 5.97 3.57
N VAL A 44 7.57 6.86 3.12
CA VAL A 44 6.55 6.55 2.11
C VAL A 44 7.23 6.07 0.81
N SER A 45 8.22 6.83 0.33
CA SER A 45 9.01 6.45 -0.86
C SER A 45 9.70 5.09 -0.69
N TYR A 46 10.29 4.85 0.48
CA TYR A 46 10.89 3.56 0.82
C TYR A 46 9.88 2.42 0.79
N TYR A 47 8.72 2.56 1.44
CA TYR A 47 7.68 1.52 1.46
C TYR A 47 7.15 1.25 0.06
N LYS A 48 6.87 2.28 -0.73
CA LYS A 48 6.47 2.12 -2.15
C LYS A 48 7.49 1.28 -2.92
N ARG A 49 8.78 1.65 -2.87
CA ARG A 49 9.85 0.89 -3.54
C ARG A 49 9.99 -0.53 -2.99
N ARG A 50 9.78 -0.75 -1.70
CA ARG A 50 9.82 -2.07 -1.07
C ARG A 50 8.70 -2.96 -1.57
N VAL A 51 7.47 -2.45 -1.68
CA VAL A 51 6.35 -3.19 -2.29
C VAL A 51 6.65 -3.55 -3.73
N MET A 52 7.11 -2.57 -4.53
CA MET A 52 7.47 -2.82 -5.94
C MET A 52 8.49 -3.96 -6.09
N ARG A 53 9.52 -4.00 -5.24
CA ARG A 53 10.49 -5.11 -5.22
C ARG A 53 9.86 -6.44 -4.85
N LYS A 54 8.96 -6.48 -3.86
CA LYS A 54 8.27 -7.72 -3.45
C LYS A 54 7.40 -8.30 -4.56
N ILE A 55 6.74 -7.43 -5.33
CA ILE A 55 5.85 -7.85 -6.43
C ILE A 55 6.59 -7.99 -7.76
N GLY A 56 7.85 -7.57 -7.85
CA GLY A 56 8.69 -7.74 -9.04
C GLY A 56 8.48 -6.70 -10.14
N VAL A 57 7.90 -5.54 -9.83
CA VAL A 57 7.67 -4.45 -10.81
C VAL A 57 8.76 -3.38 -10.74
N LYS A 58 9.05 -2.75 -11.88
CA LYS A 58 10.18 -1.83 -12.03
C LYS A 58 9.79 -0.35 -11.93
N ASN A 59 8.55 -0.01 -12.24
CA ASN A 59 8.09 1.37 -12.29
C ASN A 59 6.65 1.52 -11.75
N SER A 60 6.21 2.78 -11.58
CA SER A 60 4.89 3.09 -11.03
C SER A 60 3.75 2.60 -11.94
N ASN A 61 3.95 2.56 -13.27
CA ASN A 61 2.91 2.12 -14.21
C ASN A 61 2.67 0.62 -14.07
N GLU A 62 3.73 -0.19 -14.06
CA GLU A 62 3.66 -1.63 -13.78
C GLU A 62 3.04 -1.90 -12.41
N TYR A 63 3.35 -1.05 -11.41
CA TYR A 63 2.77 -1.17 -10.08
C TYR A 63 1.25 -0.95 -10.08
N ILE A 64 0.77 0.09 -10.77
CA ILE A 64 -0.67 0.36 -10.94
C ILE A 64 -1.34 -0.79 -11.70
N LEU A 65 -0.75 -1.26 -12.80
CA LEU A 65 -1.28 -2.38 -13.58
C LEU A 65 -1.36 -3.67 -12.74
N TRP A 66 -0.35 -3.96 -11.93
CA TRP A 66 -0.36 -5.09 -11.01
C TRP A 66 -1.51 -4.97 -10.01
N PHE A 67 -1.73 -3.79 -9.42
CA PHE A 67 -2.82 -3.58 -8.47
C PHE A 67 -4.19 -3.78 -9.11
N LEU A 68 -4.41 -3.22 -10.30
CA LEU A 68 -5.68 -3.38 -11.03
C LEU A 68 -5.97 -4.85 -11.36
N LYS A 69 -4.96 -5.61 -11.82
CA LYS A 69 -5.09 -7.05 -12.09
C LYS A 69 -5.43 -7.87 -10.84
N ASN A 70 -4.99 -7.42 -9.67
CA ASN A 70 -5.18 -8.11 -8.39
C ASN A 70 -6.26 -7.46 -7.53
N ARG A 71 -7.03 -6.49 -8.05
CA ARG A 71 -7.98 -5.66 -7.28
C ARG A 71 -9.07 -6.49 -6.60
N ALA A 72 -9.50 -7.59 -7.20
CA ALA A 72 -10.45 -8.52 -6.58
C ALA A 72 -9.93 -9.12 -5.26
N ILE A 73 -8.61 -9.29 -5.12
CA ILE A 73 -7.95 -9.75 -3.88
C ILE A 73 -7.91 -8.62 -2.84
N TYR A 74 -7.88 -7.36 -3.29
CA TYR A 74 -7.90 -6.16 -2.42
C TYR A 74 -9.28 -5.82 -1.85
N GLN A 75 -10.39 -6.33 -2.42
CA GLN A 75 -11.75 -6.09 -1.91
C GLN A 75 -12.05 -6.81 -0.57
N GLY A 76 -11.09 -7.55 -0.02
CA GLY A 76 -11.18 -8.05 1.35
C GLY A 76 -11.12 -6.89 2.35
N SER A 77 -12.23 -6.66 3.06
CA SER A 77 -12.47 -5.69 4.14
C SER A 77 -11.30 -5.38 5.08
N SER A 78 -10.31 -6.27 5.21
CA SER A 78 -9.12 -6.11 6.05
C SER A 78 -8.24 -4.90 5.70
N ALA A 79 -8.09 -4.55 4.42
CA ALA A 79 -7.30 -3.37 4.03
C ALA A 79 -7.99 -2.07 4.46
N GLU A 80 -9.30 -1.99 4.24
CA GLU A 80 -10.17 -0.90 4.69
C GLU A 80 -10.15 -0.78 6.23
N PHE A 81 -10.30 -1.90 6.96
CA PHE A 81 -10.20 -1.92 8.42
C PHE A 81 -8.84 -1.45 8.94
N SER A 82 -7.74 -1.80 8.27
CA SER A 82 -6.40 -1.37 8.67
C SER A 82 -6.19 0.14 8.50
N ILE A 83 -6.79 0.72 7.47
CA ILE A 83 -6.76 2.17 7.20
C ILE A 83 -7.67 2.91 8.19
N LEU A 84 -8.89 2.41 8.41
CA LEU A 84 -9.85 3.01 9.34
C LEU A 84 -9.37 2.97 10.79
N ARG A 85 -8.68 1.90 11.23
CA ARG A 85 -8.12 1.80 12.59
C ARG A 85 -7.10 2.90 12.92
N ARG A 86 -6.28 3.33 11.94
CA ARG A 86 -5.30 4.43 12.15
C ARG A 86 -5.95 5.78 12.46
N ARG A 87 -7.13 6.05 11.89
CA ARG A 87 -7.85 7.31 12.14
C ARG A 87 -8.28 7.44 13.59
N ILE A 88 -8.74 6.35 14.20
CA ILE A 88 -9.23 6.34 15.58
C ILE A 88 -8.08 6.63 16.57
N SER A 89 -6.87 6.12 16.29
CA SER A 89 -5.70 6.40 17.13
C SER A 89 -5.14 7.81 16.95
N ALA A 90 -5.24 8.41 15.75
CA ALA A 90 -4.72 9.76 15.48
C ALA A 90 -5.63 10.88 16.01
N SER A 91 -6.93 10.61 16.21
CA SER A 91 -7.91 11.58 16.72
C SER A 91 -7.95 11.70 18.26
N LYS A 92 -7.11 10.96 18.98
CA LYS A 92 -7.11 10.91 20.45
C LYS A 92 -6.03 11.78 21.12
N ASN A 93 -5.35 12.65 20.37
CA ASN A 93 -4.42 13.64 20.91
C ASN A 93 -4.89 15.06 20.59
#